data_AF-A0A640QMS1-F1
#
_entry.id   AF-A0A640QMS1-F1
#
_cell.length_a   1.000
_cell.length_b   1.000
_cell.length_c   1.000
_cell.angle_alpha   90.00
_cell.angle_beta   90.00
_cell.angle_gamma   90.00
#
_symmetry.space_group_name_H-M   'P 1'
#
loop_
_entity.id
_entity.type
_entity.pdbx_description
1 polymer ?
#
loop_
_entity_poly.entity_id
_entity_poly.type
_entity_poly.pdbx_seq_one_letter_code
_entity_poly.pdbx_strand_id
1 'polypeptide(L)' 'MFTYSAVIYDGKKQNLVRHECGTDTEFTSYLDSRFGCHVCLWSNKELSANTLAVIEATRSNSKKDDFDKTNVL' A
#
# COMPACT_ATOMS: atom_id res chain seq x y z
N MET A 1 4.33 -3.52 -2.30
CA MET A 1 2.94 -3.14 -2.63
C MET A 1 2.45 -2.12 -1.60
N PHE A 2 1.81 -1.05 -2.05
CA PHE A 2 1.27 -0.01 -1.18
C PHE A 2 -0.24 0.13 -1.44
N THR A 3 -0.95 0.61 -0.44
CA THR A 3 -2.29 1.14 -0.63
C THR A 3 -2.21 2.65 -0.70
N TYR A 4 -2.54 3.20 -1.86
CA TYR A 4 -2.65 4.63 -2.08
C TYR A 4 -4.08 5.08 -1.81
N SER A 5 -4.21 6.18 -1.08
CA SER A 5 -5.50 6.83 -0.81
C SER A 5 -5.42 8.30 -1.21
N ALA A 6 -6.48 8.82 -1.83
CA ALA A 6 -6.56 10.23 -2.17
C ALA A 6 -7.99 10.75 -2.02
N VAL A 7 -8.10 12.01 -1.57
CA VAL A 7 -9.31 12.80 -1.71
C VAL A 7 -9.11 13.69 -2.92
N ILE A 8 -9.96 13.50 -3.93
CA ILE A 8 -9.91 14.28 -5.17
C ILE A 8 -11.21 15.04 -5.37
N TYR A 9 -11.15 16.17 -6.08
CA TYR A 9 -12.32 16.86 -6.62
C TYR A 9 -12.36 16.69 -8.15
N ASP A 10 -13.45 16.16 -8.68
CA ASP A 10 -13.63 15.83 -10.10
C ASP A 10 -14.34 16.94 -10.91
N GLY A 11 -14.47 18.14 -10.33
CA GLY A 11 -15.26 19.24 -10.91
C GLY A 11 -16.72 19.25 -10.46
N LYS A 12 -17.24 18.18 -9.86
CA LYS A 12 -18.62 18.07 -9.37
C LYS A 12 -18.70 17.75 -7.87
N LYS A 13 -17.85 16.85 -7.39
CA LYS A 13 -17.86 16.38 -6.01
C LYS A 13 -16.48 15.94 -5.55
N GLN A 14 -16.35 15.80 -4.22
CA GLN A 14 -15.19 15.16 -3.63
C GLN A 14 -15.37 13.63 -3.65
N ASN A 15 -14.30 12.91 -3.98
CA ASN A 15 -14.26 11.46 -3.99
C ASN A 15 -13.09 10.98 -3.14
N LEU A 16 -13.35 10.04 -2.21
CA LEU A 16 -12.31 9.27 -1.55
C LEU A 16 -11.97 8.05 -2.41
N VAL A 17 -10.73 7.99 -2.88
CA VAL A 17 -10.21 6.93 -3.75
C VAL A 17 -9.19 6.12 -2.97
N ARG A 18 -9.27 4.79 -3.09
CA ARG A 18 -8.29 3.86 -2.54
C ARG A 18 -7.90 2.84 -3.60
N HIS A 19 -6.61 2.65 -3.84
CA HIS A 19 -6.10 1.75 -4.86
C HIS A 19 -4.78 1.11 -4.41
N GLU A 20 -4.58 -0.18 -4.70
CA GLU A 20 -3.32 -0.85 -4.43
C GLU A 20 -2.45 -0.89 -5.67
N CYS A 21 -1.24 -0.32 -5.57
CA CYS A 21 -0.26 -0.34 -6.64
C CYS A 21 1.17 -0.25 -6.09
N GLY A 22 2.14 -0.43 -6.96
CA GLY A 22 3.56 -0.45 -6.62
C GLY A 22 4.18 0.94 -6.55
N THR A 23 3.71 1.87 -7.38
CA THR A 23 4.34 3.18 -7.55
C THR A 23 3.34 4.33 -7.59
N ASP A 24 3.85 5.53 -7.33
CA ASP A 24 3.09 6.79 -7.43
C ASP A 24 2.62 7.05 -8.87
N THR A 25 3.44 6.71 -9.88
CA THR A 25 3.10 6.83 -11.30
C THR A 25 1.92 5.95 -11.70
N GLU A 26 1.87 4.70 -11.20
CA GLU A 26 0.74 3.81 -11.42
C GLU A 26 -0.55 4.37 -10.79
N PHE A 27 -0.45 4.95 -9.59
CA PHE A 27 -1.60 5.56 -8.93
C PHE A 27 -2.12 6.80 -9.69
N THR A 28 -1.22 7.68 -10.13
CA THR A 28 -1.61 8.85 -10.95
C THR A 28 -2.26 8.41 -12.26
N SER A 29 -1.68 7.41 -12.94
CA SER A 29 -2.25 6.86 -14.19
C SER A 29 -3.65 6.28 -13.97
N TYR A 30 -3.88 5.64 -12.82
CA TYR A 30 -5.20 5.15 -12.42
C TYR A 30 -6.20 6.30 -12.22
N LEU A 31 -5.79 7.39 -11.55
CA LEU A 31 -6.65 8.55 -11.34
C LEU A 31 -6.98 9.25 -12.68
N ASP A 32 -5.99 9.45 -13.54
CA ASP A 32 -6.18 10.07 -14.85
C ASP A 32 -7.10 9.24 -15.75
N SER A 33 -6.92 7.91 -15.77
CA SER A 33 -7.79 7.00 -16.52
C SER A 33 -9.25 7.03 -16.03
N ARG A 34 -9.46 7.13 -14.71
CA ARG A 34 -10.80 7.04 -14.11
C ARG A 34 -11.54 8.37 -14.06
N PHE A 35 -10.84 9.47 -13.83
CA PHE A 35 -11.44 10.78 -13.58
C PHE A 35 -11.10 11.81 -14.67
N GLY A 36 -10.10 11.55 -15.51
CA GLY A 36 -9.65 12.46 -16.56
C GLY A 36 -8.97 13.69 -15.96
N CYS A 37 -9.76 14.71 -15.62
CA CYS A 37 -9.28 15.93 -14.99
C CYS A 37 -9.78 15.99 -13.54
N HIS A 38 -8.84 16.08 -12.60
CA HIS A 38 -9.15 16.12 -11.18
C HIS A 38 -8.12 16.97 -10.43
N VAL A 39 -8.53 17.50 -9.28
CA VAL A 39 -7.62 18.16 -8.34
C VAL A 39 -7.44 17.26 -7.12
N CYS A 40 -6.20 16.89 -6.82
CA CYS A 40 -5.87 16.17 -5.60
C CYS A 40 -5.86 17.15 -4.41
N LEU A 41 -6.75 16.93 -3.43
CA LEU A 41 -6.86 17.74 -2.23
C LEU A 41 -6.02 17.18 -1.09
N TRP A 42 -5.88 15.85 -1.05
CA TRP A 42 -5.09 15.13 -0.07
C TRP A 42 -4.70 13.77 -0.62
N SER A 43 -3.52 13.27 -0.27
CA SER A 43 -3.05 11.94 -0.63
C SER A 43 -2.26 11.30 0.50
N ASN A 44 -2.29 9.97 0.56
CA ASN A 44 -1.52 9.17 1.49
C ASN A 44 -1.10 7.85 0.86
N LYS A 45 0.04 7.34 1.33
CA LYS A 45 0.66 6.09 0.87
C LYS A 45 1.01 5.26 2.07
N GLU A 46 0.38 4.09 2.18
CA GLU A 46 0.57 3.17 3.30
C GLU A 46 1.01 1.80 2.78
N LEU A 47 1.72 1.04 3.62
CA LEU A 47 2.01 -0.36 3.31
C LEU A 47 0.68 -1.12 3.19
N SER A 48 0.54 -1.93 2.14
CA SER A 48 -0.65 -2.77 2.00
C SER A 48 -0.73 -3.79 3.14
N ALA A 49 -1.95 -4.18 3.52
CA ALA A 49 -2.16 -5.21 4.55
C ALA A 49 -1.43 -6.52 4.20
N ASN A 50 -1.38 -6.87 2.90
CA ASN A 50 -0.65 -8.03 2.42
C ASN A 50 0.86 -7.89 2.65
N THR A 51 1.44 -6.72 2.36
CA THR A 51 2.86 -6.48 2.63
C THR A 51 3.16 -6.59 4.13
N LEU A 52 2.29 -6.05 4.98
CA LEU A 52 2.44 -6.14 6.44
C LEU A 52 2.39 -7.59 6.92
N ALA A 53 1.42 -8.38 6.44
CA ALA A 53 1.31 -9.81 6.79
C ALA A 53 2.56 -10.61 6.37
N VAL A 54 3.14 -10.32 5.20
CA VAL A 54 4.39 -10.97 4.75
C VAL A 54 5.57 -10.59 5.64
N ILE A 55 5.68 -9.33 6.05
CA ILE A 55 6.72 -8.88 6.97
C ILE A 55 6.59 -9.61 8.32
N GLU A 56 5.37 -9.72 8.85
CA GLU A 56 5.10 -10.43 10.11
C GLU A 56 5.41 -11.93 10.03
N ALA A 57 5.04 -12.58 8.93
CA ALA A 57 5.35 -13.99 8.69
C ALA A 57 6.86 -14.22 8.60
N THR A 58 7.57 -13.35 7.88
CA THR A 58 9.04 -13.42 7.76
C THR A 58 9.73 -13.28 9.12
N ARG A 59 9.27 -12.33 9.95
CA ARG A 59 9.82 -12.11 11.29
C ARG A 59 9.60 -13.31 12.22
N SER A 60 8.48 -14.00 12.07
CA SER A 60 8.16 -15.20 12.85
C SER A 60 9.05 -16.38 12.48
N ASN A 61 9.40 -16.52 11.20
CA ASN A 61 10.33 -17.56 10.74
C ASN A 61 11.76 -17.32 11.22
N SER A 62 12.25 -16.07 11.21
CA SER A 62 13.60 -15.76 11.69
C SER A 62 13.83 -16.12 13.16
N LYS A 63 12.78 -16.08 14.00
CA LYS A 63 12.84 -16.55 15.40
C LYS A 63 12.90 -18.06 15.54
N LYS A 64 12.30 -18.81 14.59
CA LYS A 64 12.26 -20.27 14.64
C LYS A 64 13.63 -20.86 14.28
N ASP A 65 14.32 -20.27 13.32
CA ASP A 65 15.67 -20.68 12.90
C ASP A 65 16.75 -20.41 13.97
N ASP A 66 16.55 -19.41 14.83
CA ASP A 66 17.46 -19.08 15.95
C ASP A 66 17.29 -20.06 17.14
N PHE A 67 16.06 -20.49 17.41
CA PHE A 67 15.77 -21.51 18.43
C PHE A 67 16.22 -22.92 18.02
N ASP A 68 16.25 -23.24 16.72
CA ASP A 68 16.69 -24.57 16.25
C ASP A 68 18.21 -24.75 16.32
N LYS A 69 18.99 -23.66 16.29
CA LYS A 69 20.45 -23.69 16.47
C LYS A 69 20.90 -23.82 17.92
N THR A 70 20.03 -23.55 18.89
CA THR A 70 20.38 -23.58 20.32
C THR A 70 20.07 -24.90 21.02
N ASN A 71 19.47 -25.87 20.31
CA ASN A 71 19.15 -27.21 20.84
C ASN A 71 20.07 -28.34 20.35
N VAL A 72 21.22 -28.00 19.75
CA VAL A 72 22.26 -28.97 19.37
C VAL A 72 23.51 -28.71 20.20
N LEU A 73 23.46 -29.09 21.48
CA LEU A 73 24.63 -29.27 22.37
C LEU A 73 24.28 -30.20 23.52
#